data_AF-A0A291N5W0-F1
#
_entry.id   AF-A0A291N5W0-F1
#
_cell.length_a   1.000
_cell.length_b   1.000
_cell.length_c   1.000
_cell.angle_alpha   90.00
_cell.angle_beta   90.00
_cell.angle_gamma   90.00
#
_symmetry.space_group_name_H-M   'P 1'
#
loop_
_entity.id
_entity.type
_entity.pdbx_description
1 polymer ?
#
loop_
_entity_poly.entity_id
_entity_poly.type
_entity_poly.pdbx_seq_one_letter_code
_entity_poly.pdbx_strand_id
1 'polypeptide(L)'
;MPTLTAALSADRFATYLQWTSGDQALAERLYTYNVQLSAALYGPLHMQEVALRNRADQALELSFGPNWHLDPAVMTAGYPRDSIAKAIQSLQRSGKAGTRPQIVAELNFGFWSSLFGRQSHHLWQSLRPIFQARGIQRSTIAQNLRELRLLRNRIAHYEPIIALPLAQRYADITTLTGWLSPSAAAWIATYSSWLALYPAVPILIPDPVTGDNRIAAAAIPFLPA
;
A
#
# COMPACT_ATOMS: atom_id res chain seq x y z
N MET A 1 -33.59 14.98 -0.44
CA MET A 1 -32.57 13.95 -0.79
C MET A 1 -31.27 14.36 -0.11
N PRO A 2 -30.56 13.46 0.60
CA PRO A 2 -29.26 13.79 1.18
C PRO A 2 -28.24 14.15 0.07
N THR A 3 -27.43 15.19 0.30
CA THR A 3 -26.37 15.64 -0.63
C THR A 3 -25.12 14.77 -0.51
N LEU A 4 -24.16 14.89 -1.44
CA LEU A 4 -22.87 14.20 -1.36
C LEU A 4 -22.14 14.53 -0.04
N THR A 5 -22.12 15.80 0.36
CA THR A 5 -21.55 16.25 1.64
C THR A 5 -22.21 15.54 2.83
N ALA A 6 -23.54 15.37 2.81
CA ALA A 6 -24.25 14.64 3.87
C ALA A 6 -23.88 13.15 3.92
N ALA A 7 -23.56 12.54 2.78
CA ALA A 7 -23.10 11.15 2.71
C ALA A 7 -21.66 10.96 3.21
N LEU A 8 -20.78 11.95 3.05
CA LEU A 8 -19.35 11.87 3.41
C LEU A 8 -19.06 12.25 4.86
N SER A 9 -20.02 12.83 5.59
CA SER A 9 -19.83 13.61 6.82
C SER A 9 -19.06 14.91 6.60
N ALA A 10 -19.36 15.92 7.43
CA ALA A 10 -18.72 17.23 7.35
C ALA A 10 -17.20 17.14 7.56
N ASP A 11 -16.74 16.32 8.52
CA ASP A 11 -15.33 16.21 8.89
C ASP A 11 -14.46 15.65 7.74
N ARG A 12 -14.94 14.62 7.02
CA ARG A 12 -14.18 14.07 5.88
C ARG A 12 -14.17 15.03 4.70
N PHE A 13 -15.25 15.78 4.49
CA PHE A 13 -15.34 16.73 3.38
C PHE A 13 -14.58 18.04 3.66
N ALA A 14 -14.45 18.44 4.93
CA ALA A 14 -13.75 19.66 5.35
C ALA A 14 -12.32 19.76 4.83
N THR A 15 -11.59 18.63 4.74
CA THR A 15 -10.23 18.61 4.17
C THR A 15 -10.21 19.06 2.70
N TYR A 16 -11.19 18.61 1.91
CA TYR A 16 -11.28 18.98 0.49
C TYR A 16 -11.72 20.44 0.33
N LEU A 17 -12.67 20.90 1.14
CA LEU A 17 -13.08 22.31 1.18
C LEU A 17 -11.92 23.23 1.54
N GLN A 18 -11.07 22.84 2.50
CA GLN A 18 -9.89 23.62 2.86
C GLN A 18 -8.94 23.75 1.66
N TRP A 19 -8.65 22.64 0.97
CA TRP A 19 -7.75 22.65 -0.19
C TRP A 19 -8.30 23.42 -1.39
N THR A 20 -9.61 23.62 -1.47
CA THR A 20 -10.27 24.39 -2.55
C THR A 20 -10.74 25.77 -2.11
N SER A 21 -10.23 26.28 -0.98
CA SER A 21 -10.57 27.62 -0.46
C SER A 21 -12.08 27.85 -0.28
N GLY A 22 -12.81 26.80 0.09
CA GLY A 22 -14.26 26.82 0.33
C GLY A 22 -15.12 26.61 -0.92
N ASP A 23 -14.53 26.46 -2.11
CA ASP A 23 -15.29 26.12 -3.32
C ASP A 23 -15.82 24.68 -3.22
N GLN A 24 -17.15 24.57 -3.05
CA GLN A 24 -17.83 23.29 -2.87
C GLN A 24 -17.79 22.42 -4.13
N ALA A 25 -18.05 22.99 -5.31
CA ALA A 25 -18.04 22.22 -6.55
C ALA A 25 -16.65 21.67 -6.84
N LEU A 26 -15.61 22.48 -6.62
CA LEU A 26 -14.23 22.03 -6.77
C LEU A 26 -13.83 20.98 -5.73
N ALA A 27 -14.31 21.10 -4.48
CA ALA A 27 -14.08 20.10 -3.44
C ALA A 27 -14.70 18.74 -3.78
N GLU A 28 -15.90 18.72 -4.35
CA GLU A 28 -16.56 17.49 -4.82
C GLU A 28 -15.77 16.84 -5.97
N ARG A 29 -15.27 17.64 -6.92
CA ARG A 29 -14.40 17.16 -8.00
C ARG A 29 -13.08 16.60 -7.46
N LEU A 30 -12.45 17.26 -6.49
CA LEU A 30 -11.21 16.80 -5.85
C LEU A 30 -11.41 15.52 -5.03
N TYR A 31 -12.51 15.41 -4.30
CA TYR A 31 -12.91 14.18 -3.62
C TYR A 31 -13.08 13.03 -4.61
N THR A 32 -13.82 13.27 -5.70
CA THR A 32 -14.05 12.25 -6.74
C THR A 32 -12.72 11.81 -7.36
N TYR A 33 -11.83 12.76 -7.61
CA TYR A 33 -10.50 12.46 -8.11
C TYR A 33 -9.66 11.62 -7.13
N ASN A 34 -9.76 11.88 -5.81
CA ASN A 34 -9.11 11.06 -4.79
C ASN A 34 -9.58 9.59 -4.85
N VAL A 35 -10.89 9.39 -5.04
CA VAL A 35 -11.48 8.05 -5.19
C VAL A 35 -10.95 7.37 -6.46
N GLN A 36 -10.93 8.07 -7.60
CA GLN A 36 -10.40 7.52 -8.86
C GLN A 36 -8.92 7.13 -8.74
N LEU A 37 -8.09 7.98 -8.11
CA LEU A 37 -6.68 7.68 -7.85
C LEU A 37 -6.50 6.48 -6.91
N SER A 38 -7.33 6.41 -5.87
CA SER A 38 -7.33 5.28 -4.93
C SER A 38 -7.66 3.97 -5.65
N ALA A 39 -8.66 3.99 -6.55
CA ALA A 39 -9.02 2.85 -7.38
C ALA A 39 -7.88 2.46 -8.35
N ALA A 40 -7.25 3.43 -9.01
CA ALA A 40 -6.14 3.20 -9.95
C ALA A 40 -4.90 2.57 -9.27
N LEU A 41 -4.68 2.87 -7.99
CA LEU A 41 -3.58 2.31 -7.17
C LEU A 41 -3.90 0.94 -6.56
N TYR A 42 -5.18 0.54 -6.49
CA TYR A 42 -5.58 -0.73 -5.89
C TYR A 42 -4.96 -1.94 -6.59
N GLY A 43 -5.05 -2.01 -7.92
CA GLY A 43 -4.45 -3.08 -8.73
C GLY A 43 -2.94 -3.23 -8.55
N PRO A 44 -2.16 -2.14 -8.71
CA PRO A 44 -0.71 -2.14 -8.44
C PRO A 44 -0.34 -2.62 -7.03
N LEU A 45 -1.01 -2.10 -5.98
CA LEU A 45 -0.76 -2.50 -4.60
C LEU A 45 -1.11 -3.97 -4.36
N HIS A 46 -2.25 -4.43 -4.90
CA HIS A 46 -2.67 -5.83 -4.82
C HIS A 46 -1.60 -6.76 -5.40
N MET A 47 -1.15 -6.49 -6.63
CA MET A 47 -0.14 -7.32 -7.29
C MET A 47 1.19 -7.32 -6.53
N GLN A 48 1.61 -6.15 -6.02
CA GLN A 48 2.83 -6.03 -5.23
C GLN A 48 2.74 -6.84 -3.91
N GLU A 49 1.61 -6.78 -3.20
CA GLU A 49 1.39 -7.53 -1.94
C GLU A 49 1.40 -9.05 -2.20
N VAL A 50 0.73 -9.51 -3.27
CA VAL A 50 0.72 -10.93 -3.67
C VAL A 50 2.11 -11.42 -4.04
N ALA A 51 2.84 -10.66 -4.86
CA ALA A 51 4.21 -11.00 -5.27
C ALA A 51 5.14 -11.07 -4.05
N LEU A 52 5.08 -10.07 -3.16
CA LEU A 52 5.91 -10.04 -1.95
C LEU A 52 5.63 -11.25 -1.06
N ARG A 53 4.35 -11.53 -0.77
CA ARG A 53 3.92 -12.66 0.04
C ARG A 53 4.47 -13.98 -0.49
N ASN A 54 4.20 -14.28 -1.76
CA ASN A 54 4.53 -15.58 -2.33
C ASN A 54 6.05 -15.79 -2.39
N ARG A 55 6.80 -14.73 -2.74
CA ARG A 55 8.26 -14.79 -2.81
C ARG A 55 8.90 -14.90 -1.42
N ALA A 56 8.36 -14.21 -0.42
CA ALA A 56 8.83 -14.31 0.95
C ALA A 56 8.53 -15.69 1.56
N ASP A 57 7.32 -16.21 1.43
CA ASP A 57 6.96 -17.56 1.91
C ASP A 57 7.87 -18.63 1.30
N GLN A 58 8.08 -18.59 -0.03
CA GLN A 58 9.00 -19.52 -0.71
C GLN A 58 10.43 -19.43 -0.15
N ALA A 59 10.96 -18.21 0.05
CA ALA A 59 12.32 -18.03 0.56
C ALA A 59 12.48 -18.50 2.01
N LEU A 60 11.45 -18.30 2.84
CA LEU A 60 11.43 -18.77 4.22
C LEU A 60 11.32 -20.29 4.30
N GLU A 61 10.48 -20.90 3.46
CA GLU A 61 10.38 -22.36 3.34
C GLU A 61 11.71 -22.99 2.92
N LEU A 62 12.40 -22.39 1.94
CA LEU A 62 13.71 -22.89 1.51
C LEU A 62 14.78 -22.78 2.59
N SER A 63 14.72 -21.75 3.43
CA SER A 63 15.75 -21.49 4.44
C SER A 63 15.50 -22.21 5.77
N PHE A 64 14.22 -22.39 6.15
CA PHE A 64 13.82 -22.82 7.48
C PHE A 64 12.83 -24.00 7.48
N GLY A 65 12.48 -24.51 6.30
CA GLY A 65 11.56 -25.63 6.13
C GLY A 65 10.08 -25.22 6.07
N PRO A 66 9.18 -26.18 5.80
CA PRO A 66 7.76 -25.93 5.54
C PRO A 66 6.99 -25.38 6.75
N ASN A 67 7.55 -25.46 7.95
CA ASN A 67 6.92 -24.98 9.20
C ASN A 67 7.57 -23.69 9.74
N TRP A 68 8.27 -22.91 8.89
CA TRP A 68 8.95 -21.67 9.29
C TRP A 68 8.08 -20.71 10.11
N HIS A 69 6.76 -20.68 9.86
CA HIS A 69 5.79 -19.81 10.51
C HIS A 69 5.44 -20.26 11.94
N LEU A 70 5.71 -21.52 12.29
CA LEU A 70 5.51 -22.07 13.63
C LEU A 70 6.81 -22.12 14.44
N ASP A 71 7.96 -21.89 13.81
CA ASP A 71 9.26 -21.94 14.46
C ASP A 71 9.53 -20.65 15.25
N PRO A 72 9.63 -20.69 16.59
CA PRO A 72 9.91 -19.52 17.41
C PRO A 72 11.32 -18.94 17.20
N ALA A 73 12.27 -19.72 16.69
CA ALA A 73 13.60 -19.23 16.32
C ALA A 73 13.58 -18.42 15.01
N VAL A 74 12.59 -18.65 14.14
CA VAL A 74 12.39 -17.89 12.91
C VAL A 74 11.50 -16.67 13.18
N MET A 75 10.35 -16.88 13.82
CA MET A 75 9.40 -15.81 14.18
C MET A 75 9.69 -15.28 15.59
N THR A 76 10.83 -14.59 15.76
CA THR A 76 11.27 -14.12 17.10
C THR A 76 10.49 -12.90 17.60
N ALA A 77 10.13 -11.99 16.69
CA ALA A 77 9.44 -10.75 17.02
C ALA A 77 7.97 -10.99 17.43
N GLY A 78 7.46 -10.17 18.36
CA GLY A 78 6.09 -10.29 18.87
C GLY A 78 5.03 -10.08 17.78
N TYR A 79 5.13 -9.00 17.01
CA TYR A 79 4.11 -8.66 16.00
C TYR A 79 3.89 -9.75 14.92
N PRO A 80 4.94 -10.33 14.28
CA PRO A 80 4.77 -11.46 13.37
C PRO A 80 4.10 -12.67 14.03
N ARG A 81 4.52 -13.05 15.26
CA ARG A 81 3.90 -14.16 16.01
C ARG A 81 2.43 -13.92 16.29
N ASP A 82 2.08 -12.74 16.78
CA ASP A 82 0.69 -12.37 17.08
C ASP A 82 -0.17 -12.38 15.82
N SER A 83 0.40 -11.96 14.68
CA SER A 83 -0.30 -11.98 13.39
C SER A 83 -0.59 -13.41 12.92
N ILE A 84 0.37 -14.33 13.09
CA ILE A 84 0.20 -15.75 12.77
C ILE A 84 -0.83 -16.39 13.71
N ALA A 85 -0.76 -16.12 15.01
CA ALA A 85 -1.74 -16.63 15.98
C ALA A 85 -3.17 -16.16 15.66
N LYS A 86 -3.33 -14.88 15.30
CA LYS A 86 -4.62 -14.32 14.85
C LYS A 86 -5.11 -14.98 13.55
N ALA A 87 -4.23 -15.20 12.58
CA ALA A 87 -4.58 -15.89 11.34
C ALA A 87 -5.05 -17.33 11.60
N ILE A 88 -4.34 -18.09 12.44
CA ILE A 88 -4.75 -19.45 12.83
C ILE A 88 -6.12 -19.42 13.51
N GLN A 89 -6.33 -18.51 14.46
CA GLN A 89 -7.61 -18.38 15.16
C GLN A 89 -8.76 -18.01 14.21
N SER A 90 -8.51 -17.11 13.24
CA SER A 90 -9.46 -16.75 12.18
C SER A 90 -9.89 -17.98 11.36
N LEU A 91 -8.90 -18.75 10.88
CA LEU A 91 -9.14 -19.96 10.09
C LEU A 91 -9.91 -21.02 10.88
N GLN A 92 -9.57 -21.24 12.15
CA GLN A 92 -10.27 -22.17 13.04
C GLN A 92 -11.73 -21.79 13.24
N ARG A 93 -12.03 -20.49 13.47
CA ARG A 93 -13.41 -20.00 13.57
C ARG A 93 -14.21 -20.22 12.30
N SER A 94 -13.55 -20.19 11.14
CA SER A 94 -14.16 -20.50 9.84
C SER A 94 -14.17 -22.00 9.48
N GLY A 95 -13.82 -22.90 10.41
CA GLY A 95 -13.82 -24.35 10.16
C GLY A 95 -12.74 -24.83 9.19
N LYS A 96 -11.69 -24.03 8.94
CA LYS A 96 -10.58 -24.39 8.05
C LYS A 96 -9.47 -25.10 8.81
N ALA A 97 -8.78 -26.02 8.14
CA ALA A 97 -7.72 -26.85 8.72
C ALA A 97 -6.48 -26.07 9.20
N GLY A 98 -6.27 -24.83 8.75
CA GLY A 98 -5.11 -24.03 9.16
C GLY A 98 -3.81 -24.48 8.51
N THR A 99 -3.87 -24.98 7.27
CA THR A 99 -2.66 -25.36 6.51
C THR A 99 -1.77 -24.13 6.23
N ARG A 100 -0.45 -24.33 6.00
CA ARG A 100 0.45 -23.21 5.66
C ARG A 100 -0.09 -22.32 4.52
N PRO A 101 -0.56 -22.85 3.37
CA PRO A 101 -1.09 -21.98 2.31
C PRO A 101 -2.29 -21.15 2.76
N GLN A 102 -3.15 -21.69 3.64
CA GLN A 102 -4.27 -20.95 4.21
C GLN A 102 -3.79 -19.86 5.17
N ILE A 103 -2.81 -20.16 6.04
CA ILE A 103 -2.20 -19.17 6.96
C ILE A 103 -1.54 -18.06 6.15
N VAL A 104 -0.69 -18.40 5.18
CA VAL A 104 -0.01 -17.45 4.29
C VAL A 104 -1.03 -16.56 3.58
N ALA A 105 -2.13 -17.13 3.09
CA ALA A 105 -3.19 -16.37 2.44
C ALA A 105 -3.93 -15.41 3.37
N GLU A 106 -4.10 -15.78 4.65
CA GLU A 106 -4.77 -14.99 5.69
C GLU A 106 -3.90 -13.83 6.21
N LEU A 107 -2.57 -13.95 6.12
CA LEU A 107 -1.63 -12.93 6.58
C LEU A 107 -1.65 -11.68 5.67
N ASN A 108 -1.88 -10.52 6.27
CA ASN A 108 -1.97 -9.24 5.58
C ASN A 108 -0.59 -8.61 5.26
N PHE A 109 -0.59 -7.52 4.47
CA PHE A 109 0.62 -6.74 4.17
C PHE A 109 1.42 -6.30 5.41
N GLY A 110 0.75 -6.03 6.53
CA GLY A 110 1.40 -5.70 7.79
C GLY A 110 2.39 -6.76 8.23
N PHE A 111 1.97 -8.03 8.20
CA PHE A 111 2.85 -9.16 8.47
C PHE A 111 4.04 -9.18 7.50
N TRP A 112 3.80 -9.20 6.19
CA TRP A 112 4.86 -9.36 5.19
C TRP A 112 5.88 -8.21 5.21
N SER A 113 5.42 -6.97 5.38
CA SER A 113 6.32 -5.81 5.52
C SER A 113 7.14 -5.85 6.82
N SER A 114 6.61 -6.41 7.90
CA SER A 114 7.29 -6.49 9.19
C SER A 114 8.50 -7.43 9.19
N LEU A 115 8.56 -8.40 8.28
CA LEU A 115 9.68 -9.33 8.14
C LEU A 115 10.98 -8.63 7.72
N PHE A 116 10.88 -7.42 7.15
CA PHE A 116 12.01 -6.59 6.77
C PHE A 116 12.40 -5.58 7.86
N GLY A 117 11.63 -5.49 8.95
CA GLY A 117 11.83 -4.55 10.04
C GLY A 117 13.08 -4.82 10.88
N ARG A 118 13.43 -3.88 11.77
CA ARG A 118 14.62 -4.00 12.64
C ARG A 118 14.60 -5.25 13.52
N GLN A 119 13.42 -5.61 14.03
CA GLN A 119 13.23 -6.77 14.91
C GLN A 119 13.35 -8.11 14.17
N SER A 120 13.32 -8.10 12.84
CA SER A 120 13.38 -9.28 11.98
C SER A 120 14.65 -9.30 11.12
N HIS A 121 15.71 -8.59 11.55
CA HIS A 121 16.92 -8.43 10.76
C HIS A 121 17.65 -9.76 10.46
N HIS A 122 17.47 -10.77 11.30
CA HIS A 122 18.02 -12.12 11.10
C HIS A 122 17.47 -12.81 9.85
N LEU A 123 16.25 -12.46 9.42
CA LEU A 123 15.64 -13.00 8.20
C LEU A 123 16.21 -12.37 6.92
N TRP A 124 17.00 -11.29 7.03
CA TRP A 124 17.43 -10.52 5.86
C TRP A 124 18.26 -11.35 4.88
N GLN A 125 19.15 -12.23 5.35
CA GLN A 125 19.98 -13.03 4.45
C GLN A 125 19.13 -13.97 3.58
N SER A 126 18.06 -14.53 4.16
CA SER A 126 17.10 -15.38 3.45
C SER A 126 16.16 -14.61 2.54
N LEU A 127 15.74 -13.41 2.96
CA LEU A 127 14.76 -12.61 2.22
C LEU A 127 15.40 -11.69 1.17
N ARG A 128 16.65 -11.28 1.33
CA ARG A 128 17.36 -10.41 0.38
C ARG A 128 17.34 -10.93 -1.06
N PRO A 129 17.56 -12.23 -1.33
CA PRO A 129 17.58 -12.77 -2.69
C PRO A 129 16.23 -12.70 -3.44
N ILE A 130 15.11 -12.49 -2.74
CA ILE A 130 13.81 -12.40 -3.42
C ILE A 130 13.73 -11.19 -4.36
N PHE A 131 14.49 -10.14 -4.05
CA PHE A 131 14.63 -8.94 -4.85
C PHE A 131 15.82 -9.08 -5.81
N GLN A 132 15.53 -9.23 -7.10
CA GLN A 132 16.49 -9.37 -8.20
C GLN A 132 17.14 -8.02 -8.58
N ALA A 133 17.63 -7.29 -7.58
CA ALA A 133 18.33 -6.02 -7.73
C ALA A 133 19.68 -6.06 -7.01
N ARG A 134 20.63 -5.21 -7.41
CA ARG A 134 21.93 -5.05 -6.76
C ARG A 134 21.93 -3.86 -5.81
N GLY A 135 22.80 -3.87 -4.81
CA GLY A 135 23.00 -2.72 -3.91
C GLY A 135 21.85 -2.37 -2.96
N ILE A 136 20.79 -3.19 -2.88
CA ILE A 136 19.66 -2.89 -1.99
C ILE A 136 20.02 -3.08 -0.51
N GLN A 137 19.56 -2.14 0.30
CA GLN A 137 19.72 -2.16 1.75
C GLN A 137 18.41 -2.54 2.42
N ARG A 138 18.48 -3.32 3.52
CA ARG A 138 17.30 -3.74 4.29
C ARG A 138 16.47 -2.54 4.75
N SER A 139 17.13 -1.50 5.25
CA SER A 139 16.49 -0.27 5.73
C SER A 139 15.65 0.40 4.65
N THR A 140 16.18 0.51 3.42
CA THR A 140 15.46 1.08 2.27
C THR A 140 14.23 0.24 1.91
N ILE A 141 14.37 -1.09 1.82
CA ILE A 141 13.23 -1.99 1.56
C ILE A 141 12.17 -1.86 2.66
N ALA A 142 12.60 -1.91 3.93
CA ALA A 142 11.70 -1.79 5.07
C ALA A 142 10.94 -0.45 5.07
N GLN A 143 11.63 0.64 4.74
CA GLN A 143 11.01 1.95 4.64
C GLN A 143 9.99 2.01 3.50
N ASN A 144 10.36 1.55 2.29
CA ASN A 144 9.45 1.56 1.16
C ASN A 144 8.20 0.70 1.43
N LEU A 145 8.38 -0.52 1.95
CA LEU A 145 7.25 -1.39 2.32
C LEU A 145 6.37 -0.77 3.42
N ARG A 146 6.96 -0.03 4.37
CA ARG A 146 6.20 0.72 5.38
C ARG A 146 5.34 1.79 4.73
N GLU A 147 5.90 2.58 3.81
CA GLU A 147 5.18 3.63 3.10
C GLU A 147 4.06 3.08 2.21
N LEU A 148 4.31 1.96 1.51
CA LEU A 148 3.29 1.28 0.70
C LEU A 148 2.15 0.73 1.56
N ARG A 149 2.48 0.14 2.73
CA ARG A 149 1.47 -0.30 3.69
C ARG A 149 0.61 0.87 4.20
N LEU A 150 1.21 2.01 4.51
CA LEU A 150 0.49 3.21 4.94
C LEU A 150 -0.46 3.69 3.84
N LEU A 151 0.02 3.80 2.59
CA LEU A 151 -0.82 4.14 1.44
C LEU A 151 -2.00 3.17 1.27
N ARG A 152 -1.72 1.86 1.28
CA ARG A 152 -2.74 0.80 1.15
C ARG A 152 -3.80 0.88 2.24
N ASN A 153 -3.39 1.14 3.48
CA ASN A 153 -4.31 1.30 4.60
C ASN A 153 -5.21 2.53 4.41
N ARG A 154 -4.66 3.67 3.99
CA ARG A 154 -5.46 4.88 3.71
C ARG A 154 -6.50 4.63 2.63
N ILE A 155 -6.12 3.96 1.55
CA ILE A 155 -7.05 3.54 0.48
C ILE A 155 -8.16 2.65 1.05
N ALA A 156 -7.81 1.63 1.84
CA ALA A 156 -8.78 0.70 2.44
C ALA A 156 -9.70 1.35 3.48
N HIS A 157 -9.28 2.44 4.12
CA HIS A 157 -10.07 3.22 5.08
C HIS A 157 -10.79 4.42 4.45
N TYR A 158 -10.74 4.54 3.11
CA TYR A 158 -11.35 5.63 2.33
C TYR A 158 -10.87 7.01 2.79
N GLU A 159 -9.59 7.11 3.15
CA GLU A 159 -8.96 8.36 3.54
C GLU A 159 -8.40 9.12 2.33
N PRO A 160 -8.22 10.45 2.42
CA PRO A 160 -7.53 11.20 1.38
C PRO A 160 -6.10 10.71 1.17
N ILE A 161 -5.67 10.53 -0.08
CA ILE A 161 -4.31 10.17 -0.46
C ILE A 161 -3.62 11.23 -1.33
N ILE A 162 -4.37 12.19 -1.86
CA ILE A 162 -3.87 13.22 -2.80
C ILE A 162 -2.68 14.03 -2.25
N ALA A 163 -2.63 14.26 -0.93
CA ALA A 163 -1.52 14.99 -0.31
C ALA A 163 -0.23 14.15 -0.15
N LEU A 164 -0.25 12.87 -0.50
CA LEU A 164 0.93 12.01 -0.48
C LEU A 164 1.74 12.18 -1.78
N PRO A 165 3.04 11.82 -1.78
CA PRO A 165 3.87 11.83 -2.99
C PRO A 165 3.51 10.65 -3.92
N LEU A 166 2.32 10.66 -4.51
CA LEU A 166 1.75 9.49 -5.16
C LEU A 166 2.53 9.02 -6.40
N ALA A 167 3.13 9.93 -7.17
CA ALA A 167 4.05 9.57 -8.25
C ALA A 167 5.21 8.71 -7.75
N GLN A 168 5.84 9.13 -6.64
CA GLN A 168 6.91 8.37 -6.01
C GLN A 168 6.38 7.02 -5.49
N ARG A 169 5.19 6.99 -4.87
CA ARG A 169 4.61 5.74 -4.38
C ARG A 169 4.31 4.75 -5.49
N TYR A 170 3.81 5.20 -6.64
CA TYR A 170 3.62 4.35 -7.81
C TYR A 170 4.95 3.82 -8.36
N ALA A 171 5.98 4.67 -8.41
CA ALA A 171 7.34 4.25 -8.79
C ALA A 171 7.90 3.20 -7.80
N ASP A 172 7.69 3.39 -6.50
CA ASP A 172 8.10 2.44 -5.46
C ASP A 172 7.38 1.08 -5.64
N ILE A 173 6.07 1.09 -5.91
CA ILE A 173 5.26 -0.13 -6.16
C ILE A 173 5.81 -0.90 -7.36
N THR A 174 5.96 -0.22 -8.50
CA THR A 174 6.39 -0.85 -9.75
C THR A 174 7.83 -1.32 -9.69
N THR A 175 8.73 -0.55 -9.08
CA THR A 175 10.13 -0.93 -8.86
C THR A 175 10.25 -2.16 -7.97
N LEU A 176 9.62 -2.17 -6.80
CA LEU A 176 9.66 -3.31 -5.88
C LEU A 176 9.02 -4.55 -6.51
N THR A 177 7.92 -4.38 -7.23
CA THR A 177 7.27 -5.49 -7.95
C THR A 177 8.19 -6.05 -9.03
N GLY A 178 8.86 -5.19 -9.80
CA GLY A 178 9.81 -5.62 -10.83
C GLY A 178 10.99 -6.40 -10.27
N TRP A 179 11.49 -6.00 -9.08
CA TRP A 179 12.53 -6.77 -8.38
C TRP A 179 12.03 -8.13 -7.89
N LEU A 180 10.75 -8.24 -7.50
CA LEU A 180 10.16 -9.49 -7.04
C LEU A 180 9.80 -10.45 -8.18
N SER A 181 9.23 -9.89 -9.25
CA SER A 181 8.71 -10.58 -10.43
C SER A 181 8.52 -9.61 -11.61
N PRO A 182 9.38 -9.69 -12.65
CA PRO A 182 9.21 -8.87 -13.86
C PRO A 182 7.87 -9.07 -14.56
N SER A 183 7.31 -10.28 -14.56
CA SER A 183 6.01 -10.56 -15.17
C SER A 183 4.84 -9.92 -14.41
N ALA A 184 4.94 -9.84 -13.08
CA ALA A 184 3.95 -9.13 -12.26
C ALA A 184 4.02 -7.61 -12.51
N ALA A 185 5.21 -7.05 -12.69
CA ALA A 185 5.37 -5.65 -13.06
C ALA A 185 4.82 -5.35 -14.45
N ALA A 186 5.03 -6.24 -15.43
CA ALA A 186 4.43 -6.14 -16.74
C ALA A 186 2.89 -6.19 -16.68
N TRP A 187 2.33 -7.04 -15.81
CA TRP A 187 0.88 -7.07 -15.56
C TRP A 187 0.38 -5.72 -15.03
N ILE A 188 1.09 -5.09 -14.07
CA ILE A 188 0.73 -3.75 -13.59
C ILE A 188 0.74 -2.73 -14.73
N ALA A 189 1.77 -2.75 -15.59
CA ALA A 189 1.90 -1.82 -16.71
C ALA A 189 0.75 -1.96 -17.72
N THR A 190 0.25 -3.18 -17.93
CA THR A 190 -0.86 -3.45 -18.87
C THR A 190 -2.22 -3.04 -18.32
N TYR A 191 -2.49 -3.30 -17.02
CA TYR A 191 -3.84 -3.21 -16.46
C TYR A 191 -4.08 -2.03 -15.53
N SER A 192 -3.04 -1.30 -15.13
CA SER A 192 -3.23 -0.11 -14.29
C SER A 192 -3.68 1.09 -15.12
N SER A 193 -4.75 1.76 -14.68
CA SER A 193 -5.19 3.04 -15.25
C SER A 193 -4.37 4.24 -14.77
N TRP A 194 -3.36 4.03 -13.90
CA TRP A 194 -2.59 5.10 -13.25
C TRP A 194 -2.00 6.10 -14.25
N LEU A 195 -1.33 5.62 -15.31
CA LEU A 195 -0.64 6.47 -16.28
C LEU A 195 -1.60 7.34 -17.10
N ALA A 196 -2.85 6.89 -17.30
CA ALA A 196 -3.86 7.68 -17.98
C ALA A 196 -4.53 8.70 -17.03
N LEU A 197 -4.53 8.42 -15.73
CA LEU A 197 -5.28 9.21 -14.74
C LEU A 197 -4.44 10.26 -14.02
N TYR A 198 -3.19 9.94 -13.65
CA TYR A 198 -2.37 10.80 -12.80
C TYR A 198 -1.72 11.94 -13.61
N PRO A 199 -1.86 13.22 -13.21
CA PRO A 199 -1.30 14.33 -13.94
C PRO A 199 0.22 14.38 -13.80
N ALA A 200 0.88 14.87 -14.85
CA ALA A 200 2.29 15.24 -14.79
C ALA A 200 2.54 16.59 -14.07
N VAL A 201 1.58 17.06 -13.27
CA VAL A 201 1.66 18.30 -12.49
C VAL A 201 1.27 18.03 -11.02
N PRO A 202 1.80 18.81 -10.06
CA PRO A 202 1.37 18.70 -8.66
C PRO A 202 -0.14 18.93 -8.51
N ILE A 203 -0.83 18.06 -7.76
CA ILE A 203 -2.27 18.23 -7.49
C ILE A 203 -2.50 19.29 -6.42
N LEU A 204 -1.69 19.23 -5.35
CA LEU A 204 -1.67 20.22 -4.27
C LEU A 204 -0.33 20.92 -4.26
N ILE A 205 -0.35 22.21 -3.94
CA ILE A 205 0.82 23.06 -3.73
C ILE A 205 0.65 23.83 -2.41
N PRO A 206 1.74 24.20 -1.73
CA PRO A 206 1.64 25.07 -0.56
C PRO A 206 1.12 26.45 -0.96
N ASP A 207 0.21 26.99 -0.16
CA ASP A 207 -0.20 28.39 -0.25
C ASP A 207 0.98 29.29 0.16
N PRO A 208 1.32 30.32 -0.63
CA PRO A 208 2.49 31.16 -0.35
C PRO A 208 2.35 32.01 0.92
N VAL A 209 1.12 32.22 1.41
CA VAL A 209 0.84 33.02 2.60
C VAL A 209 0.72 32.14 3.84
N THR A 210 -0.11 31.09 3.79
CA THR A 210 -0.39 30.26 4.98
C THR A 210 0.53 29.05 5.12
N GLY A 211 1.15 28.61 4.01
CA GLY A 211 1.91 27.35 3.96
C GLY A 211 1.03 26.09 3.90
N ASP A 212 -0.29 26.22 4.02
CA ASP A 212 -1.23 25.10 3.93
C ASP A 212 -1.33 24.58 2.49
N ASN A 213 -1.73 23.32 2.33
CA ASN A 213 -1.99 22.79 1.00
C ASN A 213 -3.22 23.46 0.37
N ARG A 214 -3.12 23.79 -0.92
CA ARG A 214 -4.23 24.19 -1.78
C ARG A 214 -4.13 23.53 -3.13
N ILE A 215 -5.25 23.44 -3.83
CA ILE A 215 -5.29 22.86 -5.18
C ILE A 215 -4.48 23.70 -6.16
N ALA A 216 -3.66 23.02 -6.98
CA ALA A 216 -2.90 23.68 -8.02
C ALA A 216 -3.80 24.02 -9.22
N ALA A 217 -3.74 25.26 -9.72
CA ALA A 217 -4.52 25.67 -10.88
C ALA A 217 -4.28 24.76 -12.11
N ALA A 218 -3.04 24.30 -12.29
CA ALA A 218 -2.67 23.38 -13.37
C ALA A 218 -3.30 21.98 -13.25
N ALA A 219 -3.73 21.57 -12.06
CA ALA A 219 -4.37 20.28 -11.82
C ALA A 219 -5.89 20.31 -12.10
N ILE A 220 -6.53 21.48 -12.07
CA ILE A 220 -7.99 21.63 -12.24
C ILE A 220 -8.54 21.01 -13.53
N PRO A 221 -7.87 21.12 -14.70
CA PRO A 221 -8.32 20.48 -15.93
C PRO A 221 -8.34 18.94 -15.89
N PHE A 222 -7.57 18.32 -14.98
CA PHE A 222 -7.49 16.86 -14.83
C PHE A 222 -8.53 16.31 -13.85
N LEU A 223 -9.17 17.17 -13.06
CA LEU A 223 -10.25 16.75 -12.17
C LEU A 223 -11.49 16.37 -13.00
N PRO A 224 -12.21 15.31 -12.61
CA PRO A 224 -13.47 14.95 -13.26
C PRO A 224 -14.43 16.14 -13.23
N ALA A 225 -15.30 16.24 -14.24
CA ALA A 225 -16.30 17.29 -14.36
C ALA A 225 -17.32 17.21 -13.20
#